data_AF-A0A2D7K5F3-F1
#
_entry.id   AF-A0A2D7K5F3-F1
#
_cell.length_a   1.000
_cell.length_b   1.000
_cell.length_c   1.000
_cell.angle_alpha   90.00
_cell.angle_beta   90.00
_cell.angle_gamma   90.00
#
_symmetry.space_group_name_H-M   'P 1'
#
loop_
_entity.id
_entity.type
_entity.pdbx_description
1 polymer ?
#
loop_
_entity_poly.entity_id
_entity_poly.type
_entity_poly.pdbx_seq_one_letter_code
_entity_poly.pdbx_strand_id
1 'polypeptide(L)'
;MLDVGFQLSYLAVFGIISIYPIIYKIIVFNNFFLEKVWAISAVSIAAQIATFPISIYYFHQFPNLFLLSNIIVIPLIFTILILGIGTIALSFNHSILLFIGKIHSFFLTILLSKLTLLNNISFSISKGLFISKWETFLLYLSIVLILLFFNYKYIFLQKIFITILFFIISLDIIEDIGLKSQKKIIVYNIPNHIAVDLISGNKHHFITDLKLLKNKEMIQFFVKNNWNFLDLNPPNLLSLNDFNFSTIKW
;
A
#
# COMPACT_ATOMS: atom_id res chain seq x y z
N MET A 1 -16.78 -10.47 -8.48
CA MET A 1 -15.55 -10.57 -7.68
C MET A 1 -15.67 -9.52 -6.59
N LEU A 2 -15.43 -9.84 -5.31
CA LEU A 2 -15.49 -8.81 -4.25
C LEU A 2 -14.42 -7.76 -4.53
N ASP A 3 -14.80 -6.49 -4.62
CA ASP A 3 -13.87 -5.39 -4.81
C ASP A 3 -12.83 -5.38 -3.67
N VAL A 4 -11.56 -5.22 -4.01
CA VAL A 4 -10.46 -5.22 -3.02
C VAL A 4 -10.69 -4.18 -1.93
N GLY A 5 -11.30 -3.04 -2.28
CA GLY A 5 -11.70 -2.01 -1.32
C GLY A 5 -12.73 -2.50 -0.28
N PHE A 6 -13.67 -3.36 -0.69
CA PHE A 6 -14.61 -3.99 0.23
C PHE A 6 -13.89 -4.93 1.21
N GLN A 7 -13.00 -5.78 0.70
CA GLN A 7 -12.22 -6.69 1.55
C GLN A 7 -11.43 -5.93 2.62
N LEU A 8 -10.73 -4.87 2.22
CA LEU A 8 -9.95 -4.02 3.13
C LEU A 8 -10.82 -3.31 4.16
N SER A 9 -11.98 -2.79 3.77
CA SER A 9 -12.90 -2.12 4.69
C SER A 9 -13.41 -3.08 5.78
N TYR A 10 -13.87 -4.27 5.39
CA TYR A 10 -14.35 -5.27 6.35
C TYR A 10 -13.23 -5.76 7.28
N LEU A 11 -12.03 -5.98 6.75
CA LEU A 11 -10.89 -6.38 7.56
C LEU A 11 -10.42 -5.29 8.52
N ALA A 12 -10.45 -4.01 8.10
CA ALA A 12 -10.14 -2.90 8.98
C ALA A 12 -11.12 -2.87 10.16
N VAL A 13 -12.43 -2.97 9.89
CA VAL A 13 -13.46 -2.98 10.95
C VAL A 13 -13.30 -4.21 11.85
N PHE A 14 -13.09 -5.40 11.28
CA PHE A 14 -12.86 -6.63 12.04
C PHE A 14 -11.61 -6.53 12.93
N GLY A 15 -10.51 -5.98 12.39
CA GLY A 15 -9.27 -5.72 13.10
C GLY A 15 -9.47 -4.73 14.24
N ILE A 16 -10.20 -3.65 14.01
CA ILE A 16 -10.57 -2.70 15.07
C ILE A 16 -11.36 -3.44 16.16
N ILE A 17 -12.45 -4.14 15.85
CA ILE A 17 -13.26 -4.80 16.88
C ILE A 17 -12.44 -5.83 17.68
N SER A 18 -11.58 -6.60 17.02
CA SER A 18 -10.89 -7.75 17.63
C SER A 18 -9.55 -7.37 18.30
N ILE A 19 -8.77 -6.47 17.70
CA ILE A 19 -7.38 -6.19 18.06
C ILE A 19 -7.25 -4.88 18.87
N TYR A 20 -8.09 -3.87 18.60
CA TYR A 20 -8.05 -2.60 19.32
C TYR A 20 -8.13 -2.76 20.85
N PRO A 21 -9.04 -3.59 21.41
CA PRO A 21 -9.14 -3.73 22.87
C PRO A 21 -7.87 -4.27 23.51
N ILE A 22 -7.09 -5.07 22.77
CA ILE A 22 -5.82 -5.64 23.21
C ILE A 22 -4.76 -4.53 23.19
N ILE A 23 -4.62 -3.83 22.07
CA ILE A 23 -3.61 -2.77 21.89
C ILE A 23 -3.85 -1.61 22.85
N TYR A 24 -5.09 -1.15 22.97
CA TYR A 24 -5.42 0.02 23.79
C TYR A 24 -4.99 -0.15 25.25
N LYS A 25 -5.09 -1.36 25.79
CA LYS A 25 -4.72 -1.70 27.17
C LYS A 25 -3.21 -1.80 27.41
N ILE A 26 -2.38 -1.82 26.37
CA ILE A 26 -0.91 -1.95 26.53
C ILE A 26 -0.33 -0.73 27.22
N ILE A 27 -0.83 0.47 26.91
CA ILE A 27 -0.34 1.72 27.47
C ILE A 27 -1.52 2.51 28.04
N VAL A 28 -1.40 2.90 29.30
CA VAL A 28 -2.39 3.73 29.99
C VAL A 28 -1.78 5.10 30.23
N PHE A 29 -2.49 6.14 29.81
CA PHE A 29 -2.09 7.54 30.00
C PHE A 29 -3.05 8.22 30.97
N ASN A 30 -2.53 8.97 31.93
CA ASN A 30 -3.35 9.77 32.85
C ASN A 30 -3.78 11.12 32.25
N ASN A 31 -3.12 11.57 31.17
CA ASN A 31 -3.44 12.82 30.49
C ASN A 31 -4.46 12.58 29.37
N PHE A 32 -5.58 13.28 29.43
CA PHE A 32 -6.67 13.21 28.44
C PHE A 32 -6.18 13.36 26.98
N PHE A 33 -5.28 14.29 26.70
CA PHE A 33 -4.79 14.50 25.33
C PHE A 33 -3.96 13.32 24.83
N LEU A 34 -3.04 12.82 25.65
CA LEU A 34 -2.21 11.65 25.33
C LEU A 34 -3.06 10.39 25.19
N GLU A 35 -4.08 10.23 26.04
CA GLU A 35 -5.04 9.14 25.95
C GLU A 35 -5.78 9.15 24.60
N LYS A 36 -6.21 10.32 24.11
CA LYS A 36 -6.88 10.43 22.80
C LYS A 36 -5.93 10.15 21.64
N VAL A 37 -4.70 10.65 21.68
CA VAL A 37 -3.68 10.34 20.66
C VAL A 37 -3.39 8.84 20.64
N TRP A 38 -3.27 8.23 21.82
CA TRP A 38 -3.09 6.78 21.93
C TRP A 38 -4.30 5.99 21.42
N ALA A 39 -5.52 6.43 21.72
CA ALA A 39 -6.74 5.79 21.21
C ALA A 39 -6.75 5.77 19.67
N ILE A 40 -6.46 6.91 19.02
CA ILE A 40 -6.39 7.01 17.55
C ILE A 40 -5.26 6.13 16.99
N SER A 41 -4.12 6.12 17.67
CA SER A 41 -2.98 5.27 17.30
C SER A 41 -3.33 3.79 17.41
N ALA A 42 -3.96 3.36 18.50
CA ALA A 42 -4.37 1.98 18.74
C ALA A 42 -5.41 1.51 17.71
N VAL A 43 -6.39 2.35 17.36
CA VAL A 43 -7.34 2.07 16.26
C VAL A 43 -6.60 1.90 14.94
N SER A 44 -5.65 2.79 14.65
CA SER A 44 -4.85 2.74 13.43
C SER A 44 -4.00 1.48 13.35
N ILE A 45 -3.34 1.08 14.44
CA ILE A 45 -2.53 -0.15 14.49
C ILE A 45 -3.43 -1.37 14.31
N ALA A 46 -4.57 -1.43 14.98
CA ALA A 46 -5.52 -2.54 14.87
C ALA A 46 -6.02 -2.73 13.43
N ALA A 47 -6.45 -1.63 12.79
CA ALA A 47 -6.88 -1.65 11.39
C ALA A 47 -5.72 -2.02 10.46
N GLN A 48 -4.52 -1.47 10.69
CA GLN A 48 -3.35 -1.72 9.85
C GLN A 48 -2.91 -3.18 9.96
N ILE A 49 -2.87 -3.78 11.15
CA ILE A 49 -2.51 -5.20 11.32
C ILE A 49 -3.44 -6.10 10.51
N ALA A 50 -4.76 -5.88 10.58
CA ALA A 50 -5.71 -6.71 9.86
C ALA A 50 -5.70 -6.50 8.34
N THR A 51 -5.41 -5.29 7.88
CA THR A 51 -5.37 -4.95 6.44
C THR A 51 -3.99 -5.11 5.82
N PHE A 52 -2.94 -5.27 6.62
CA PHE A 52 -1.55 -5.29 6.15
C PHE A 52 -1.25 -6.37 5.12
N PRO A 53 -1.57 -7.67 5.35
CA PRO A 53 -1.21 -8.70 4.37
C PRO A 53 -1.89 -8.48 3.01
N ILE A 54 -3.18 -8.15 2.99
CA ILE A 54 -3.91 -7.89 1.74
C ILE A 54 -3.47 -6.58 1.07
N SER A 55 -3.18 -5.54 1.87
CA SER A 55 -2.64 -4.28 1.34
C SER A 55 -1.33 -4.50 0.60
N ILE A 56 -0.42 -5.30 1.15
CA ILE A 56 0.84 -5.63 0.49
C ILE A 56 0.59 -6.53 -0.73
N TYR A 57 -0.22 -7.57 -0.60
CA TYR A 57 -0.50 -8.49 -1.69
C TYR A 57 -1.05 -7.80 -2.95
N TYR A 58 -1.93 -6.81 -2.80
CA TYR A 58 -2.54 -6.12 -3.95
C TYR A 58 -1.80 -4.86 -4.39
N PHE A 59 -1.20 -4.10 -3.47
CA PHE A 59 -0.62 -2.80 -3.78
C PHE A 59 0.91 -2.78 -3.74
N HIS A 60 1.54 -3.86 -3.28
CA HIS A 60 2.99 -4.00 -3.18
C HIS A 60 3.70 -2.85 -2.48
N GLN A 61 2.98 -2.23 -1.54
CA GLN A 61 3.44 -1.05 -0.84
C GLN A 61 2.89 -1.00 0.58
N PHE A 62 3.68 -0.42 1.48
CA PHE A 62 3.29 -0.18 2.86
C PHE A 62 3.54 1.30 3.24
N PRO A 63 2.53 2.03 3.72
CA PRO A 63 2.70 3.40 4.19
C PRO A 63 3.41 3.41 5.55
N ASN A 64 4.70 3.72 5.58
CA ASN A 64 5.51 3.70 6.81
C ASN A 64 5.02 4.74 7.83
N LEU A 65 4.50 5.87 7.33
CA LEU A 65 4.01 6.98 8.16
C LEU A 65 2.52 6.85 8.51
N PHE A 66 1.92 5.65 8.42
CA PHE A 66 0.49 5.45 8.65
C PHE A 66 0.02 5.99 10.01
N LEU A 67 0.79 5.79 11.08
CA LEU A 67 0.46 6.29 12.42
C LEU A 67 0.37 7.82 12.45
N LEU A 68 1.44 8.48 12.00
CA LEU A 68 1.51 9.95 11.99
C LEU A 68 0.44 10.55 11.08
N SER A 69 0.25 9.94 9.90
CA SER A 69 -0.81 10.31 8.97
C SER A 69 -2.18 10.20 9.63
N ASN A 70 -2.49 9.06 10.24
CA ASN A 70 -3.81 8.81 10.82
C ASN A 70 -4.11 9.68 12.05
N ILE A 71 -3.11 10.05 12.86
CA ILE A 71 -3.28 11.00 13.97
C ILE A 71 -3.79 12.36 13.45
N ILE A 72 -3.35 12.79 12.27
CA ILE A 72 -3.74 14.07 11.67
C ILE A 72 -5.02 13.92 10.84
N VAL A 73 -5.08 12.88 10.01
CA VAL A 73 -6.12 12.67 9.01
C VAL A 73 -7.46 12.29 9.66
N ILE A 74 -7.47 11.42 10.67
CA ILE A 74 -8.72 10.95 11.27
C ILE A 74 -9.52 12.10 11.92
N PRO A 75 -8.94 12.98 12.75
CA PRO A 75 -9.68 14.12 13.32
C PRO A 75 -10.18 15.11 12.25
N LEU A 76 -9.38 15.35 11.20
CA LEU A 76 -9.75 16.25 10.12
C LEU A 76 -10.91 15.67 9.30
N ILE A 77 -10.84 14.40 8.90
CA ILE A 77 -11.93 13.73 8.17
C ILE A 77 -13.20 13.69 9.01
N PHE A 78 -13.10 13.41 10.31
CA PHE A 78 -14.26 13.44 11.20
C PHE A 78 -14.93 14.83 11.23
N THR A 79 -14.13 15.89 11.32
CA THR A 79 -14.62 17.28 11.28
C THR A 79 -15.29 17.61 9.94
N ILE A 80 -14.64 17.23 8.84
CA ILE A 80 -15.13 17.40 7.46
C ILE A 80 -16.47 16.66 7.28
N LEU A 81 -16.58 15.43 7.79
CA LEU A 81 -17.82 14.64 7.71
C LEU A 81 -18.96 15.29 8.49
N ILE A 82 -18.72 15.75 9.72
CA ILE A 82 -19.74 16.47 10.51
C ILE A 82 -20.19 17.73 9.79
N LEU A 83 -19.25 18.51 9.25
CA LEU A 83 -19.57 19.71 8.47
C LEU A 83 -20.39 19.36 7.23
N GLY A 84 -20.04 18.28 6.52
CA GLY A 84 -20.78 17.80 5.34
C GLY A 84 -22.19 17.29 5.67
N ILE A 85 -22.39 16.66 6.83
CA ILE A 85 -23.76 16.32 7.29
C ILE A 85 -24.51 17.61 7.66
N GLY A 86 -23.83 18.56 8.30
CA GLY A 86 -24.37 19.87 8.65
C GLY A 86 -24.81 20.69 7.44
N THR A 87 -24.06 20.66 6.32
CA THR A 87 -24.45 21.36 5.08
C THR A 87 -25.75 20.80 4.50
N ILE A 88 -25.94 19.48 4.54
CA ILE A 88 -27.17 18.83 4.06
C ILE A 88 -28.35 19.25 4.96
N ALA A 89 -28.17 19.21 6.28
CA ALA A 89 -29.21 19.56 7.24
C ALA A 89 -29.61 21.05 7.17
N LEU A 90 -28.66 21.94 6.88
CA LEU A 90 -28.85 23.40 6.83
C LEU A 90 -29.02 23.94 5.40
N SER A 91 -29.33 23.06 4.44
CA SER A 91 -29.44 23.39 3.01
C SER A 91 -30.53 24.41 2.66
N PHE A 92 -31.43 24.73 3.60
CA PHE A 92 -32.54 25.66 3.41
C PHE A 92 -32.11 27.15 3.30
N ASN A 93 -30.93 27.54 3.80
CA ASN A 93 -30.47 28.92 3.75
C ASN A 93 -29.14 29.05 3.00
N HIS A 94 -29.17 29.77 1.86
CA HIS A 94 -28.02 29.96 0.98
C HIS A 94 -26.83 30.64 1.67
N SER A 95 -27.06 31.64 2.52
CA SER A 95 -25.98 32.36 3.21
C SER A 95 -25.24 31.47 4.22
N ILE A 96 -25.98 30.60 4.91
CA ILE A 96 -25.42 29.61 5.85
C ILE A 96 -24.61 28.57 5.07
N LEU A 97 -25.12 28.12 3.92
CA LEU A 97 -24.42 27.17 3.05
C LEU A 97 -23.07 27.73 2.57
N LEU A 98 -23.01 29.00 2.15
CA LEU A 98 -21.77 29.65 1.74
C LEU A 98 -20.76 29.75 2.89
N PHE A 99 -21.22 30.04 4.11
CA PHE A 99 -20.37 30.11 5.28
C PHE A 99 -19.79 28.74 5.64
N ILE A 100 -20.62 27.70 5.72
CA ILE A 100 -20.16 26.34 6.01
C ILE A 100 -19.26 25.83 4.87
N GLY A 101 -19.57 26.16 3.62
CA GLY A 101 -18.74 25.85 2.46
C GLY A 101 -17.31 26.42 2.56
N LYS A 102 -17.17 27.67 3.04
CA LYS A 102 -15.85 28.26 3.31
C LYS A 102 -15.11 27.48 4.40
N ILE A 103 -15.78 27.14 5.51
CA ILE A 103 -15.18 26.33 6.59
C ILE A 103 -14.74 24.96 6.06
N HIS A 104 -15.58 24.30 5.28
CA HIS A 104 -15.28 23.02 4.66
C HIS A 104 -14.04 23.10 3.76
N SER A 105 -13.97 24.13 2.90
CA SER A 105 -12.80 24.37 2.03
C SER A 105 -11.51 24.60 2.81
N PHE A 106 -11.59 25.28 3.97
CA PHE A 106 -10.46 25.52 4.85
C PHE A 106 -9.91 24.21 5.42
N PHE A 107 -10.77 23.34 5.97
CA PHE A 107 -10.36 22.03 6.49
C PHE A 107 -9.83 21.10 5.40
N LEU A 108 -10.44 21.11 4.21
CA LEU A 108 -9.93 20.36 3.06
C LEU A 108 -8.53 20.83 2.64
N THR A 109 -8.29 22.14 2.63
CA THR A 109 -6.97 22.71 2.31
C THR A 109 -5.93 22.29 3.34
N ILE A 110 -6.28 22.30 4.63
CA ILE A 110 -5.39 21.80 5.71
C ILE A 110 -5.09 20.32 5.49
N LEU A 111 -6.11 19.49 5.26
CA LEU A 111 -5.94 18.05 5.05
C LEU A 111 -4.99 17.77 3.88
N LEU A 112 -5.25 18.39 2.73
CA LEU A 112 -4.42 18.23 1.53
C LEU A 112 -2.99 18.71 1.77
N SER A 113 -2.80 19.87 2.41
CA SER A 113 -1.47 20.39 2.74
C SER A 113 -0.69 19.44 3.66
N LYS A 114 -1.34 18.85 4.67
CA LYS A 114 -0.67 17.89 5.55
C LYS A 114 -0.33 16.59 4.84
N LEU A 115 -1.21 16.10 3.97
CA LEU A 115 -0.95 14.90 3.16
C LEU A 115 0.21 15.10 2.18
N THR A 116 0.28 16.26 1.50
CA THR A 116 1.40 16.54 0.58
C THR A 116 2.73 16.66 1.33
N LEU A 117 2.74 17.29 2.51
CA LEU A 117 3.92 17.33 3.37
C LEU A 117 4.38 15.91 3.76
N LEU A 118 3.46 15.04 4.19
CA LEU A 118 3.78 13.67 4.58
C LEU A 118 4.28 12.83 3.39
N ASN A 119 3.71 13.00 2.21
CA ASN A 119 4.13 12.28 1.01
C ASN A 119 5.54 12.69 0.54
N ASN A 120 5.94 13.93 0.79
CA ASN A 120 7.26 14.44 0.43
C ASN A 120 8.38 14.00 1.38
N ILE A 121 8.04 13.43 2.54
CA ILE A 121 9.04 12.87 3.45
C ILE A 121 9.67 11.63 2.79
N SER A 122 11.00 11.56 2.81
CA SER A 122 11.72 10.38 2.32
C SER A 122 11.28 9.14 3.10
N PHE A 123 11.18 8.00 2.42
CA PHE A 123 10.68 6.74 3.01
C PHE A 123 9.23 6.80 3.53
N SER A 124 8.39 7.72 3.03
CA SER A 124 6.96 7.75 3.37
C SER A 124 6.23 6.44 3.03
N ILE A 125 6.64 5.79 1.94
CA ILE A 125 6.07 4.54 1.43
C ILE A 125 7.21 3.57 1.09
N SER A 126 7.16 2.37 1.65
CA SER A 126 7.96 1.24 1.19
C SER A 126 7.28 0.63 -0.02
N LYS A 127 7.98 0.52 -1.15
CA LYS A 127 7.49 -0.06 -2.41
C LYS A 127 8.29 -1.30 -2.76
N GLY A 128 7.71 -2.16 -3.60
CA GLY A 128 8.38 -3.37 -4.08
C GLY A 128 8.24 -4.54 -3.10
N LEU A 129 7.20 -4.52 -2.26
CA LEU A 129 6.89 -5.61 -1.36
C LEU A 129 6.00 -6.61 -2.12
N PHE A 130 6.62 -7.52 -2.87
CA PHE A 130 5.89 -8.60 -3.52
C PHE A 130 5.80 -9.76 -2.56
N ILE A 131 4.58 -10.14 -2.23
CA ILE A 131 4.32 -11.34 -1.44
C ILE A 131 3.42 -12.27 -2.23
N SER A 132 3.70 -13.56 -2.15
CA SER A 132 2.89 -14.60 -2.74
C SER A 132 1.55 -14.73 -1.98
N LYS A 133 0.59 -15.41 -2.63
CA LYS A 133 -0.69 -15.75 -1.98
C LYS A 133 -0.47 -16.61 -0.74
N TRP A 134 0.56 -17.46 -0.74
CA TRP A 134 0.90 -18.35 0.37
C TRP A 134 1.53 -17.60 1.53
N GLU A 135 2.47 -16.69 1.27
CA GLU A 135 2.99 -15.78 2.30
C GLU A 135 1.89 -14.93 2.91
N THR A 136 0.95 -14.42 2.10
CA THR A 136 -0.20 -13.66 2.60
C THR A 136 -1.02 -14.48 3.61
N PHE A 137 -1.28 -15.75 3.29
CA PHE A 137 -1.98 -16.66 4.21
C PHE A 137 -1.17 -16.95 5.48
N LEU A 138 0.13 -17.19 5.35
CA LEU A 138 1.03 -17.41 6.48
C LEU A 138 1.15 -16.18 7.39
N LEU A 139 1.14 -14.97 6.81
CA LEU A 139 1.10 -13.72 7.57
C LEU A 139 -0.20 -13.61 8.39
N TYR A 140 -1.36 -13.93 7.82
CA TYR A 140 -2.60 -13.98 8.60
C TYR A 140 -2.56 -15.01 9.72
N LEU A 141 -2.03 -16.21 9.43
CA LEU A 141 -1.85 -17.24 10.45
C LEU A 141 -0.93 -16.76 11.58
N SER A 142 0.14 -16.04 11.24
CA SER A 142 1.07 -15.44 12.20
C SER A 142 0.39 -14.41 13.10
N ILE A 143 -0.48 -13.56 12.53
CA ILE A 143 -1.27 -12.57 13.27
C ILE A 143 -2.20 -13.28 14.25
N VAL A 144 -2.94 -14.31 13.80
CA VAL A 144 -3.85 -15.07 14.65
C VAL A 144 -3.10 -15.74 15.80
N LEU A 145 -1.92 -16.31 15.54
CA LEU A 145 -1.10 -16.94 16.59
C LEU A 145 -0.61 -15.93 17.63
N ILE A 146 -0.20 -14.73 17.20
CA ILE A 146 0.18 -13.66 18.12
C ILE A 146 -1.01 -13.29 19.01
N LEU A 147 -2.20 -13.12 18.43
CA LEU A 147 -3.42 -12.78 19.19
C LEU A 147 -3.79 -13.89 20.18
N LEU A 148 -3.72 -15.16 19.77
CA LEU A 148 -3.95 -16.30 20.65
C LEU A 148 -2.91 -16.38 21.77
N PHE A 149 -1.65 -16.07 21.48
CA PHE A 149 -0.59 -16.01 22.48
C PHE A 149 -0.87 -14.96 23.55
N PHE A 150 -1.34 -13.76 23.18
CA PHE A 150 -1.69 -12.74 24.17
C PHE A 150 -2.87 -13.15 25.07
N ASN A 151 -3.81 -13.95 24.57
CA ASN A 151 -4.97 -14.41 25.34
C ASN A 151 -4.66 -15.62 26.23
N TYR A 152 -3.95 -16.62 25.71
CA TYR A 152 -3.75 -17.90 26.42
C TYR A 152 -2.34 -18.09 27.00
N LYS A 153 -1.35 -17.32 26.55
CA LYS A 153 0.06 -17.34 27.00
C LYS A 153 0.76 -18.70 26.94
N TYR A 154 0.30 -19.62 26.09
CA TYR A 154 0.95 -20.92 25.89
C TYR A 154 2.27 -20.77 25.10
N ILE A 155 3.39 -21.21 25.69
CA ILE A 155 4.73 -21.19 25.09
C ILE A 155 4.79 -21.98 23.76
N PHE A 156 3.96 -23.01 23.60
CA PHE A 156 3.90 -23.77 22.34
C PHE A 156 3.47 -22.90 21.14
N LEU A 157 2.61 -21.89 21.33
CA LEU A 157 2.20 -20.97 20.26
C LEU A 157 3.37 -20.12 19.75
N GLN A 158 4.29 -19.74 20.63
CA GLN A 158 5.51 -19.02 20.25
C GLN A 158 6.40 -19.89 19.35
N LYS A 159 6.50 -21.20 19.63
CA LYS A 159 7.27 -22.13 18.78
C LYS A 159 6.66 -22.22 17.38
N ILE A 160 5.34 -22.39 17.29
CA ILE A 160 4.62 -22.43 16.00
C ILE A 160 4.84 -21.13 15.22
N PHE A 161 4.72 -19.98 15.90
CA PHE A 161 4.94 -18.67 15.29
C PHE A 161 6.34 -18.53 14.68
N ILE A 162 7.38 -18.95 15.41
CA ILE A 162 8.76 -18.93 14.92
C ILE A 162 8.93 -19.87 13.71
N THR A 163 8.30 -21.05 13.74
CA THR A 163 8.33 -21.98 12.60
C THR A 163 7.67 -21.40 11.35
N ILE A 164 6.55 -20.68 11.50
CA ILE A 164 5.88 -20.01 10.37
C ILE A 164 6.72 -18.87 9.82
N LEU A 165 7.33 -18.05 10.68
CA LEU A 165 8.25 -17.00 10.23
C LEU A 165 9.43 -17.58 9.45
N PHE A 166 10.00 -18.69 9.92
CA PHE A 166 11.05 -19.39 9.19
C PHE A 166 10.56 -19.83 7.80
N PHE A 167 9.35 -20.36 7.69
CA PHE A 167 8.79 -20.79 6.42
C PHE A 167 8.56 -19.63 5.45
N ILE A 168 8.02 -18.50 5.93
CA ILE A 168 7.87 -17.26 5.14
C ILE A 168 9.22 -16.85 4.55
N ILE A 169 10.24 -16.70 5.40
CA ILE A 169 11.59 -16.29 4.96
C ILE A 169 12.17 -17.30 3.95
N SER A 170 11.95 -18.60 4.15
CA SER A 170 12.43 -19.62 3.23
C SER A 170 11.76 -19.56 1.86
N LEU A 171 10.46 -19.24 1.80
CA LEU A 171 9.73 -19.06 0.54
C LEU A 171 10.26 -17.83 -0.21
N ASP A 172 10.38 -16.69 0.47
CA ASP A 172 10.92 -15.46 -0.12
C ASP A 172 12.30 -15.69 -0.74
N ILE A 173 13.20 -16.39 -0.02
CA ILE A 173 14.55 -16.71 -0.52
C ILE A 173 14.49 -17.59 -1.78
N ILE A 174 13.58 -18.57 -1.82
CA ILE A 174 13.43 -19.45 -2.98
C ILE A 174 12.91 -18.65 -4.19
N GLU A 175 11.96 -17.75 -3.99
CA GLU A 175 11.43 -16.87 -5.05
C GLU A 175 12.54 -15.95 -5.60
N ASP A 176 13.30 -15.30 -4.72
CA ASP A 176 14.43 -14.42 -5.08
C ASP A 176 15.50 -15.13 -5.92
N ILE A 177 15.82 -16.38 -5.57
CA ILE A 177 16.79 -17.20 -6.33
C ILE A 177 16.20 -17.55 -7.71
N GLY A 178 14.91 -17.86 -7.78
CA GLY A 178 14.20 -18.09 -9.04
C GLY A 178 14.28 -16.89 -9.97
N LEU A 179 14.00 -15.69 -9.45
CA LEU A 179 14.05 -14.43 -10.20
C LEU A 179 15.46 -14.12 -10.74
N LYS A 180 16.52 -14.43 -9.98
CA LYS A 180 17.91 -14.22 -10.43
C LYS A 180 18.32 -15.10 -11.62
N SER A 181 17.67 -16.24 -11.83
CA SER A 181 18.00 -17.19 -12.89
C SER A 181 17.08 -17.08 -14.13
N GLN A 182 16.12 -16.17 -14.11
CA GLN A 182 15.08 -16.10 -15.14
C GLN A 182 15.62 -15.66 -16.51
N LYS A 183 15.06 -16.21 -17.58
CA LYS A 183 15.24 -15.73 -18.95
C LYS A 183 13.87 -15.62 -19.60
N LYS A 184 13.42 -14.41 -19.89
CA LYS A 184 12.06 -14.13 -20.36
C LYS A 184 12.06 -13.00 -21.38
N ILE A 185 11.11 -13.07 -22.31
CA ILE A 185 10.79 -11.98 -23.22
C ILE A 185 9.35 -11.56 -22.90
N ILE A 186 9.15 -10.27 -22.61
CA ILE A 186 7.83 -9.73 -22.23
C ILE A 186 7.44 -8.67 -23.24
N VAL A 187 6.24 -8.81 -23.81
CA VAL A 187 5.66 -7.84 -24.75
C VAL A 187 4.52 -7.14 -24.03
N TYR A 188 4.61 -5.83 -23.89
CA TYR A 188 3.60 -5.03 -23.22
C TYR A 188 2.53 -4.57 -24.21
N ASN A 189 1.26 -4.70 -23.82
CA ASN A 189 0.15 -4.17 -24.59
C ASN A 189 -0.11 -2.71 -24.20
N ILE A 190 0.57 -1.77 -24.87
CA ILE A 190 0.41 -0.33 -24.65
C ILE A 190 -0.22 0.27 -25.91
N PRO A 191 -1.35 1.01 -25.79
CA PRO A 191 -2.02 1.57 -26.95
C PRO A 191 -1.09 2.43 -27.81
N ASN A 192 -0.99 2.13 -29.11
CA ASN A 192 -0.16 2.84 -30.10
C ASN A 192 1.36 2.81 -29.85
N HIS A 193 1.86 1.95 -28.96
CA HIS A 193 3.28 1.85 -28.65
C HIS A 193 3.76 0.40 -28.70
N ILE A 194 4.99 0.19 -29.12
CA ILE A 194 5.66 -1.11 -29.07
C ILE A 194 6.62 -1.05 -27.89
N ALA A 195 6.44 -1.95 -26.92
CA ALA A 195 7.28 -2.05 -25.76
C ALA A 195 7.60 -3.52 -25.47
N VAL A 196 8.89 -3.86 -25.49
CA VAL A 196 9.39 -5.23 -25.31
C VAL A 196 10.54 -5.23 -24.31
N ASP A 197 10.51 -6.16 -23.37
CA ASP A 197 11.60 -6.42 -22.44
C ASP A 197 12.29 -7.73 -22.73
N LEU A 198 13.62 -7.67 -22.84
CA LEU A 198 14.50 -8.84 -22.89
C LEU A 198 15.19 -9.00 -21.54
N ILE A 199 14.84 -10.04 -20.80
CA ILE A 199 15.26 -10.23 -19.40
C ILE A 199 16.22 -11.42 -19.30
N SER A 200 17.35 -11.21 -18.62
CA SER A 200 18.29 -12.26 -18.21
C SER A 200 18.76 -12.01 -16.77
N GLY A 201 18.23 -12.81 -15.84
CA GLY A 201 18.32 -12.59 -14.40
C GLY A 201 17.66 -11.28 -14.02
N ASN A 202 18.37 -10.42 -13.28
CA ASN A 202 17.90 -9.09 -12.88
C ASN A 202 18.25 -8.00 -13.92
N LYS A 203 19.01 -8.33 -14.97
CA LYS A 203 19.34 -7.37 -16.02
C LYS A 203 18.32 -7.48 -17.14
N HIS A 204 17.89 -6.34 -17.66
CA HIS A 204 16.98 -6.32 -18.79
C HIS A 204 17.27 -5.16 -19.75
N HIS A 205 16.87 -5.39 -21.00
CA HIS A 205 16.89 -4.39 -22.05
C HIS A 205 15.45 -4.07 -22.43
N PHE A 206 15.06 -2.81 -22.20
CA PHE A 206 13.74 -2.32 -22.54
C PHE A 206 13.80 -1.63 -23.90
N ILE A 207 13.12 -2.22 -24.87
CA ILE A 207 13.06 -1.78 -26.26
C ILE A 207 11.71 -1.11 -26.50
N THR A 208 11.71 0.17 -26.86
CA THR A 208 10.48 0.91 -27.13
C THR A 208 10.67 2.05 -28.13
N ASP A 209 9.57 2.63 -28.61
CA ASP A 209 9.60 3.83 -29.44
C ASP A 209 9.97 5.10 -28.65
N LEU A 210 10.56 6.08 -29.34
CA LEU A 210 11.02 7.34 -28.73
C LEU A 210 9.90 8.16 -28.08
N LYS A 211 8.64 8.01 -28.53
CA LYS A 211 7.51 8.73 -27.95
C LYS A 211 7.17 8.19 -26.57
N LEU A 212 7.19 6.86 -26.39
CA LEU A 212 6.96 6.25 -25.08
C LEU A 212 8.11 6.53 -24.10
N LEU A 213 9.36 6.50 -24.56
CA LEU A 213 10.55 6.83 -23.74
C LEU A 213 10.45 8.20 -23.06
N LYS A 214 9.84 9.18 -23.73
CA LYS A 214 9.63 10.52 -23.18
C LYS A 214 8.46 10.58 -22.17
N ASN A 215 7.52 9.66 -22.26
CA ASN A 215 6.33 9.62 -21.41
C ASN A 215 6.55 8.72 -20.18
N LYS A 216 7.17 9.29 -19.14
CA LYS A 216 7.46 8.57 -17.88
C LYS A 216 6.21 8.06 -17.16
N GLU A 217 5.07 8.74 -17.29
CA GLU A 217 3.82 8.35 -16.64
C GLU A 217 3.27 7.05 -17.24
N MET A 218 3.27 6.94 -18.56
CA MET A 218 2.85 5.72 -19.27
C MET A 218 3.72 4.52 -18.91
N ILE A 219 5.05 4.69 -18.87
CA ILE A 219 5.98 3.63 -18.44
C ILE A 219 5.71 3.23 -16.99
N GLN A 220 5.47 4.21 -16.11
CA GLN A 220 5.17 3.94 -14.72
C GLN A 220 3.87 3.17 -14.53
N PHE A 221 2.85 3.46 -15.35
CA PHE A 221 1.55 2.80 -15.26
C PHE A 221 1.55 1.38 -15.86
N PHE A 222 2.10 1.20 -17.08
CA PHE A 222 1.99 -0.06 -17.81
C PHE A 222 3.14 -1.04 -17.56
N VAL A 223 4.33 -0.54 -17.21
CA VAL A 223 5.57 -1.33 -17.31
C VAL A 223 6.23 -1.54 -15.94
N LYS A 224 6.32 -0.48 -15.14
CA LYS A 224 7.12 -0.46 -13.90
C LYS A 224 6.69 -1.48 -12.86
N ASN A 225 5.39 -1.77 -12.74
CA ASN A 225 4.90 -2.80 -11.81
C ASN A 225 5.49 -4.18 -12.15
N ASN A 226 5.62 -4.51 -13.44
CA ASN A 226 6.21 -5.76 -13.88
C ASN A 226 7.72 -5.81 -13.63
N TRP A 227 8.44 -4.70 -13.84
CA TRP A 227 9.88 -4.64 -13.51
C TRP A 227 10.14 -4.87 -12.02
N ASN A 228 9.34 -4.22 -11.18
CA ASN A 228 9.44 -4.39 -9.74
C ASN A 228 9.09 -5.84 -9.34
N PHE A 229 8.04 -6.45 -9.92
CA PHE A 229 7.67 -7.84 -9.62
C PHE A 229 8.77 -8.85 -9.97
N LEU A 230 9.57 -8.55 -11.00
CA LEU A 230 10.65 -9.41 -11.46
C LEU A 230 12.01 -9.05 -10.84
N ASP A 231 12.04 -8.13 -9.87
CA ASP A 231 13.26 -7.59 -9.23
C ASP A 231 14.34 -7.16 -10.24
N LEU A 232 13.90 -6.48 -11.29
CA LEU A 232 14.80 -6.00 -12.33
C LEU A 232 15.55 -4.75 -11.88
N ASN A 233 16.84 -4.73 -12.19
CA ASN A 233 17.68 -3.53 -12.12
C ASN A 233 17.19 -2.48 -13.13
N PRO A 234 17.54 -1.19 -12.96
CA PRO A 234 17.19 -0.16 -13.94
C PRO A 234 17.53 -0.58 -15.38
N PRO A 235 16.60 -0.40 -16.33
CA PRO A 235 16.75 -0.89 -17.70
C PRO A 235 17.92 -0.26 -18.42
N ASN A 236 18.54 -1.05 -19.29
CA ASN A 236 19.22 -0.50 -20.45
C ASN A 236 18.16 -0.15 -21.51
N LEU A 237 17.89 1.14 -21.67
CA LEU A 237 16.91 1.67 -22.62
C LEU A 237 17.48 1.61 -24.04
N LEU A 238 16.76 0.95 -24.94
CA LEU A 238 17.10 0.87 -26.36
C LEU A 238 15.94 1.42 -27.17
N SER A 239 16.20 2.33 -28.10
CA SER A 239 15.15 2.83 -28.98
C SER A 239 14.97 1.89 -30.17
N LEU A 240 13.73 1.69 -30.61
CA LEU A 240 13.44 0.93 -31.83
C LEU A 240 14.18 1.48 -33.07
N ASN A 241 14.50 2.78 -33.06
CA ASN A 241 15.23 3.43 -34.15
C ASN A 241 16.72 3.09 -34.18
N ASP A 242 17.29 2.63 -33.07
CA ASP A 242 18.70 2.21 -33.00
C ASP A 242 18.90 0.82 -33.61
N PHE A 243 17.82 0.05 -33.74
CA PHE A 243 17.82 -1.22 -34.46
C PHE A 243 17.61 -0.94 -35.95
N ASN A 244 18.72 -0.96 -36.70
CA ASN A 244 18.67 -1.08 -38.15
C ASN A 244 18.05 -2.44 -38.50
N PHE A 245 16.71 -2.50 -38.57
CA PHE A 245 16.00 -3.66 -39.09
C PHE A 245 16.28 -3.76 -40.60
N SER A 246 17.34 -4.46 -40.96
CA SER A 246 17.38 -5.13 -42.26
C SER A 246 16.45 -6.35 -42.15
N THR A 247 15.37 -6.35 -42.95
CA THR A 247 14.31 -7.39 -43.09
C THR A 247 13.12 -7.22 -42.13
N ILE A 248 11.84 -7.31 -42.53
CA ILE A 248 11.17 -7.81 -43.75
C ILE A 248 10.08 -6.78 -44.12
N LYS A 249 10.07 -6.33 -45.38
CA LYS A 249 8.89 -5.64 -45.95
C LYS A 249 7.84 -6.72 -46.26
N TRP A 250 6.64 -6.57 -45.72
CA TRP A 250 5.45 -7.21 -46.28
C TRP A 250 5.00 -6.45 -47.52
#